data_AF-Q2NK78-F1
#
_entry.id   AF-Q2NK78-F1
#
_cell.length_a   1.000
_cell.length_b   1.000
_cell.length_c   1.000
_cell.angle_alpha   90.00
_cell.angle_beta   90.00
_cell.angle_gamma   90.00
#
_symmetry.space_group_name_H-M   'P 1'
#
loop_
_entity.id
_entity.type
_entity.pdbx_description
1 polymer ?
#
loop_
_entity_poly.entity_id
_entity_poly.type
_entity_poly.pdbx_seq_one_letter_code
_entity_poly.pdbx_strand_id
1 'polypeptide(L)'
;MKTIIIHEGFFDVISCWQNNIKNVVGLICVTQLLSKSQIEILKKENIKVIIALDNDETGQKRSEALGEQLKEENIIYEIRRILPPYDKTCKDVDDLLR
;
A
#
# COMPACT_ATOMS: atom_id res chain seq x y z
N MET A 1 1.19 17.91 -4.44
CA MET A 1 1.60 16.92 -3.40
C MET A 1 1.78 15.58 -4.10
N LYS A 2 2.92 14.90 -3.90
CA LYS A 2 3.19 13.60 -4.53
C LYS A 2 2.43 12.49 -3.77
N THR A 3 2.11 11.39 -4.43
CA THR A 3 1.40 10.27 -3.80
C THR A 3 1.95 8.94 -4.27
N ILE A 4 2.08 7.98 -3.36
CA ILE A 4 2.52 6.62 -3.62
C ILE A 4 1.50 5.62 -3.07
N ILE A 5 1.28 4.52 -3.79
CA ILE A 5 0.42 3.41 -3.36
C ILE A 5 1.32 2.23 -3.00
N ILE A 6 1.13 1.67 -1.82
CA ILE A 6 1.88 0.53 -1.30
C ILE A 6 1.01 -0.72 -1.37
N HIS A 7 1.53 -1.76 -2.02
CA HIS A 7 0.97 -3.11 -2.08
C HIS A 7 1.88 -4.13 -1.39
N GLU A 8 1.37 -5.34 -1.13
CA GLU A 8 2.16 -6.41 -0.51
C GLU A 8 3.16 -7.01 -1.49
N GLY A 9 2.67 -7.46 -2.65
CA GLY A 9 3.42 -8.23 -3.62
C GLY A 9 3.94 -7.42 -4.81
N PHE A 10 4.89 -8.01 -5.53
CA PHE A 10 5.36 -7.44 -6.81
C PHE A 10 4.36 -7.69 -7.96
N PHE A 11 3.50 -8.71 -7.86
CA PHE A 11 2.44 -8.95 -8.84
C PHE A 11 1.41 -7.82 -8.86
N ASP A 12 1.01 -7.32 -7.69
CA ASP A 12 0.15 -6.14 -7.56
C ASP A 12 0.71 -4.92 -8.29
N VAL A 13 2.01 -4.69 -8.10
CA VAL A 13 2.74 -3.58 -8.75
C VAL A 13 2.71 -3.74 -10.26
N ILE A 14 2.97 -4.94 -10.78
CA ILE A 14 2.94 -5.24 -12.22
C ILE A 14 1.54 -5.03 -12.79
N SER A 15 0.51 -5.56 -12.12
CA SER A 15 -0.90 -5.46 -12.54
C SER A 15 -1.37 -4.01 -12.60
N CYS A 16 -1.06 -3.22 -11.55
CA CYS A 16 -1.26 -1.78 -11.54
C CYS A 16 -0.54 -1.10 -12.71
N TRP A 17 0.73 -1.46 -12.95
CA TRP A 17 1.51 -0.87 -14.04
C TRP A 17 0.90 -1.17 -15.42
N GLN A 18 0.46 -2.41 -15.66
CA GLN A 18 -0.22 -2.81 -16.91
C GLN A 18 -1.52 -2.02 -17.11
N ASN A 19 -2.19 -1.66 -16.02
CA ASN A 19 -3.40 -0.85 -16.00
C ASN A 19 -3.17 0.66 -15.85
N ASN A 20 -1.97 1.16 -16.18
CA ASN A 20 -1.59 2.58 -16.15
C ASN A 20 -1.60 3.26 -14.76
N ILE A 21 -1.60 2.49 -13.67
CA ILE A 21 -1.40 2.98 -12.30
C ILE A 21 0.09 2.86 -11.99
N LYS A 22 0.83 3.97 -12.09
CA LYS A 22 2.30 3.96 -12.15
C LYS A 22 3.00 4.32 -10.83
N ASN A 23 2.31 4.99 -9.92
CA ASN A 23 2.85 5.47 -8.66
C ASN A 23 2.73 4.41 -7.54
N VAL A 24 3.15 3.19 -7.85
CA VAL A 24 2.97 1.99 -7.02
C VAL A 24 4.31 1.40 -6.61
N VAL A 25 4.39 0.88 -5.38
CA VAL A 25 5.52 0.11 -4.87
C VAL A 25 5.02 -1.09 -4.06
N GLY A 26 5.78 -2.17 -4.06
CA GLY A 26 5.51 -3.37 -3.28
C GLY A 26 6.43 -3.45 -2.07
N LEU A 27 5.94 -3.97 -0.93
CA LEU A 27 6.78 -4.25 0.25
C LEU A 27 7.70 -5.45 0.03
N ILE A 28 7.29 -6.42 -0.81
CA ILE A 28 8.04 -7.63 -1.23
C ILE A 28 8.35 -8.62 -0.07
N CYS A 29 8.30 -8.19 1.19
CA CYS A 29 8.42 -9.02 2.39
C CYS A 29 7.35 -8.64 3.44
N VAL A 30 6.45 -9.60 3.75
CA VAL A 30 5.25 -9.42 4.61
C VAL A 30 5.56 -9.07 6.08
N THR A 31 6.81 -9.21 6.53
CA THR A 31 7.17 -9.10 7.95
C THR A 31 7.79 -7.77 8.36
N GLN A 32 8.05 -6.86 7.41
CA GLN A 32 8.79 -5.62 7.69
C GLN A 32 7.94 -4.36 7.44
N LEU A 33 7.96 -3.45 8.42
CA LEU A 33 7.52 -2.07 8.27
C LEU A 33 8.50 -1.28 7.39
N LEU A 34 8.19 0.00 7.13
CA LEU A 34 9.11 0.85 6.37
C LEU A 34 10.40 1.07 7.14
N SER A 35 11.53 0.93 6.46
CA SER A 35 12.85 1.27 7.00
C SER A 35 13.00 2.78 7.17
N LYS A 36 13.96 3.19 8.01
CA LYS A 36 14.26 4.62 8.25
C LYS A 36 14.57 5.38 6.96
N SER A 37 15.33 4.79 6.04
CA SER A 37 15.67 5.44 4.77
C SER A 37 14.44 5.64 3.87
N GLN A 38 13.50 4.69 3.86
CA GLN A 38 12.23 4.85 3.15
C GLN A 38 11.39 5.99 3.76
N ILE A 39 11.29 6.05 5.09
CA ILE A 39 10.60 7.14 5.81
C ILE A 39 11.24 8.50 5.51
N GLU A 40 12.57 8.59 5.53
CA GLU A 40 13.30 9.83 5.21
C GLU A 40 13.02 10.32 3.78
N ILE A 41 12.96 9.40 2.80
CA ILE A 41 12.60 9.73 1.42
C ILE A 41 11.17 10.29 1.35
N LEU A 42 10.20 9.62 1.99
CA LEU A 42 8.80 10.07 2.00
C LEU A 42 8.65 11.47 2.59
N LYS A 43 9.37 11.76 3.69
CA LYS A 43 9.38 13.09 4.33
C LYS A 43 10.01 14.15 3.45
N LYS A 44 11.22 13.88 2.95
CA LYS A 44 11.99 14.83 2.12
C LYS A 44 11.21 15.26 0.88
N GLU A 45 10.50 14.32 0.27
CA GLU A 45 9.74 14.54 -0.96
C GLU A 45 8.28 14.95 -0.74
N ASN A 46 7.85 15.08 0.54
CA ASN A 46 6.48 15.40 0.94
C ASN A 46 5.45 14.51 0.22
N ILE A 47 5.66 13.19 0.31
CA ILE A 47 4.84 12.17 -0.34
C ILE A 47 3.74 11.70 0.61
N LYS A 48 2.48 11.78 0.15
CA LYS A 48 1.35 11.10 0.78
C LYS A 48 1.40 9.60 0.47
N VAL A 49 1.13 8.75 1.46
CA VAL A 49 1.11 7.30 1.30
C VAL A 49 -0.33 6.77 1.26
N ILE A 50 -0.64 5.95 0.27
CA ILE A 50 -1.86 5.14 0.21
C ILE A 50 -1.46 3.71 0.53
N ILE A 51 -2.03 3.13 1.58
CA ILE A 51 -1.82 1.73 1.95
C ILE A 51 -2.96 0.90 1.36
N ALA A 52 -2.65 0.02 0.41
CA ALA A 52 -3.61 -0.83 -0.30
C ALA A 52 -3.10 -2.29 -0.32
N LEU A 53 -2.92 -2.84 0.88
CA LEU A 53 -2.53 -4.24 1.08
C LEU A 53 -3.71 -5.20 0.87
N ASP A 54 -3.45 -6.50 0.97
CA ASP A 54 -4.43 -7.56 0.73
C ASP A 54 -5.65 -7.41 1.64
N ASN A 55 -6.81 -7.84 1.13
CA ASN A 55 -8.09 -7.74 1.81
C ASN A 55 -8.32 -8.85 2.86
N ASP A 56 -7.28 -9.59 3.25
CA ASP A 56 -7.34 -10.62 4.28
C ASP A 56 -6.98 -10.07 5.68
N GLU A 57 -7.13 -10.91 6.72
CA GLU A 57 -6.86 -10.51 8.11
C GLU A 57 -5.39 -10.07 8.32
N THR A 58 -4.46 -10.68 7.60
CA THR A 58 -3.02 -10.36 7.71
C THR A 58 -2.76 -8.99 7.10
N GLY A 59 -3.21 -8.75 5.86
CA GLY A 59 -3.07 -7.46 5.18
C GLY A 59 -3.74 -6.31 5.92
N GLN A 60 -4.88 -6.58 6.57
CA GLN A 60 -5.57 -5.60 7.41
C GLN A 60 -4.73 -5.17 8.62
N LYS A 61 -4.26 -6.13 9.43
CA LYS A 61 -3.39 -5.87 10.60
C LYS A 61 -2.07 -5.19 10.22
N ARG A 62 -1.55 -5.47 9.03
CA ARG A 62 -0.33 -4.82 8.52
C ARG A 62 -0.57 -3.41 8.04
N SER A 63 -1.72 -3.17 7.41
CA SER A 63 -2.10 -1.81 7.03
C SER A 63 -2.25 -0.90 8.24
N GLU A 64 -2.82 -1.42 9.34
CA GLU A 64 -2.96 -0.68 10.60
C GLU A 64 -1.59 -0.33 11.19
N ALA A 65 -0.68 -1.31 11.31
CA ALA A 65 0.65 -1.06 11.84
C ALA A 65 1.50 -0.11 10.98
N LEU A 66 1.38 -0.17 9.64
CA LEU A 66 1.98 0.82 8.75
C LEU A 66 1.36 2.21 8.95
N GLY A 67 0.05 2.27 9.13
CA GLY A 67 -0.65 3.51 9.45
C GLY A 67 -0.17 4.14 10.75
N GLU A 68 0.02 3.33 11.80
CA GLU A 68 0.60 3.77 13.07
C GLU A 68 2.02 4.32 12.89
N GLN A 69 2.89 3.60 12.18
CA GLN A 69 4.24 4.06 11.88
C GLN A 69 4.24 5.40 11.14
N LEU A 70 3.44 5.54 10.08
CA LEU A 70 3.36 6.78 9.30
C LEU A 70 2.79 7.94 10.13
N LYS A 71 1.84 7.65 11.02
CA LYS A 71 1.27 8.61 11.95
C LYS A 71 2.32 9.14 12.94
N GLU A 72 3.09 8.25 13.57
CA GLU A 72 4.19 8.61 14.48
C GLU A 72 5.23 9.49 13.78
N GLU A 73 5.50 9.19 12.51
CA GLU A 73 6.43 9.93 11.68
C GLU A 73 5.85 11.24 11.10
N ASN A 74 4.59 11.57 11.37
CA ASN A 74 3.86 12.73 10.82
C ASN A 74 3.77 12.74 9.28
N ILE A 75 3.67 11.56 8.66
CA ILE A 75 3.45 11.41 7.22
C ILE A 75 1.96 11.28 6.95
N ILE A 76 1.45 12.05 5.97
CA ILE A 76 0.05 11.95 5.55
C ILE A 76 -0.18 10.58 4.90
N TYR A 77 -1.16 9.84 5.39
CA TYR A 77 -1.52 8.55 4.82
C TYR A 77 -3.03 8.34 4.72
N GLU A 78 -3.42 7.38 3.90
CA GLU A 78 -4.77 6.80 3.91
C GLU A 78 -4.69 5.29 3.73
N ILE A 79 -5.64 4.57 4.33
CA ILE A 79 -5.80 3.14 4.13
C ILE A 79 -6.95 2.94 3.14
N ARG A 80 -6.71 2.17 2.07
CA ARG A 80 -7.72 1.79 1.07
C ARG A 80 -7.96 0.28 1.13
N ARG A 81 -9.22 -0.10 0.90
CA ARG A 81 -9.70 -1.47 0.90
C ARG A 81 -10.48 -1.72 -0.37
N ILE A 82 -10.52 -2.98 -0.80
CA ILE A 82 -11.48 -3.43 -1.80
C ILE A 82 -12.87 -3.34 -1.17
N LEU A 83 -13.80 -2.71 -1.88
CA LEU A 83 -15.16 -2.46 -1.38
C LEU A 83 -16.15 -3.46 -1.98
N PRO A 84 -17.31 -3.68 -1.33
CA PRO A 84 -18.39 -4.44 -1.92
C PRO A 84 -18.79 -3.97 -3.33
N PRO A 85 -19.14 -4.90 -4.24
CA PRO A 85 -19.30 -6.35 -4.01
C PRO A 85 -18.00 -7.17 -4.16
N TYR A 86 -16.89 -6.53 -4.51
CA TYR A 86 -15.63 -7.20 -4.86
C TYR A 86 -14.85 -7.69 -3.63
N ASP A 87 -15.15 -7.17 -2.45
CA ASP A 87 -14.52 -7.53 -1.18
C ASP A 87 -14.63 -9.02 -0.84
N LYS A 88 -15.63 -9.72 -1.42
CA LYS A 88 -15.85 -11.17 -1.24
C LYS A 88 -15.13 -12.04 -2.26
N THR A 89 -14.73 -11.48 -3.40
CA THR A 89 -14.23 -12.24 -4.55
C THR A 89 -12.79 -11.92 -4.90
N CYS A 90 -12.31 -10.72 -4.55
CA CYS A 90 -10.97 -10.25 -4.85
C CYS A 90 -10.16 -10.19 -3.56
N LYS A 91 -9.00 -10.85 -3.55
CA LYS A 91 -8.06 -10.83 -2.43
C LYS A 91 -7.23 -9.55 -2.44
N ASP A 92 -6.77 -9.13 -3.62
CA ASP A 92 -5.83 -8.04 -3.81
C ASP A 92 -6.18 -7.23 -5.07
N VAL A 93 -5.29 -6.30 -5.43
CA VAL A 93 -5.51 -5.43 -6.60
C VAL A 93 -5.31 -6.18 -7.91
N ASP A 94 -4.51 -7.25 -7.94
CA ASP A 94 -4.32 -8.06 -9.13
C ASP A 94 -5.62 -8.81 -9.47
N ASP A 95 -6.33 -9.35 -8.48
CA ASP A 95 -7.66 -9.91 -8.68
C ASP A 95 -8.68 -8.88 -9.17
N LEU A 96 -8.57 -7.62 -8.72
CA LEU A 96 -9.52 -6.55 -9.05
C LEU A 96 -9.32 -5.99 -10.47
N LEU A 97 -8.09 -6.00 -10.98
CA LEU A 97 -7.71 -5.39 -12.27
C LEU A 97 -7.66 -6.40 -13.43
N ARG A 98 -8.03 -7.66 -13.20
CA ARG A 98 -8.12 -8.71 -14.21
C ARG A 98 -9.44 -8.71 -14.98
#